data_AF-U1PQP8-F1
#
_entry.id   AF-U1PQP8-F1
#
_cell.length_a   1.000
_cell.length_b   1.000
_cell.length_c   1.000
_cell.angle_alpha   90.00
_cell.angle_beta   90.00
_cell.angle_gamma   90.00
#
_symmetry.space_group_name_H-M   'P 1'
#
loop_
_entity.id
_entity.type
_entity.pdbx_description
1 polymer ?
#
loop_
_entity_poly.entity_id
_entity_poly.type
_entity_poly.pdbx_seq_one_letter_code
_entity_poly.pdbx_strand_id
1 'polypeptide(L)'
;MKCPDCSHDRTSIVDTRTTEGGEAVRRRRECNQCQFRYTTYERKDWDQLRVKKSDETTELYDKQKIHDGIELAVEKRPISSGQITEITDEITAEMKARDEQIIGSKTIGAAVAERLREIDQVAFVRFVSVYRGYSDPAEFVDVLDDILADEALSSSESDTDQAHTSEANNR
;
A
#
# COMPACT_ATOMS: atom_id res chain seq x y z
N MET A 1 -29.99 6.62 -15.70
CA MET A 1 -29.08 7.78 -15.79
C MET A 1 -29.80 8.89 -16.54
N LYS A 2 -29.76 10.12 -16.01
CA LYS A 2 -30.37 11.31 -16.62
C LYS A 2 -29.56 11.79 -17.82
N CYS A 3 -30.24 12.32 -18.83
CA CYS A 3 -29.58 12.97 -19.98
C CYS A 3 -28.82 14.23 -19.50
N PRO A 4 -27.53 14.41 -19.82
CA PRO A 4 -26.77 15.59 -19.39
C PRO A 4 -27.19 16.88 -20.10
N ASP A 5 -27.90 16.79 -21.23
CA ASP A 5 -28.36 17.95 -22.00
C ASP A 5 -29.76 18.43 -21.54
N CYS A 6 -30.75 17.54 -21.46
CA CYS A 6 -32.14 17.89 -21.12
C CYS A 6 -32.65 17.34 -19.77
N SER A 7 -31.81 16.66 -18.99
CA SER A 7 -32.15 16.04 -17.69
C SER A 7 -33.23 14.95 -17.71
N HIS A 8 -33.68 14.51 -18.88
CA HIS A 8 -34.68 13.43 -19.02
C HIS A 8 -34.17 12.07 -18.52
N ASP A 9 -35.02 11.30 -17.83
CA ASP A 9 -34.63 10.04 -17.17
C ASP A 9 -34.48 8.85 -18.13
N ARG A 10 -35.18 8.86 -19.27
CA ARG A 10 -35.19 7.73 -20.22
C ARG A 10 -34.10 7.89 -21.27
N THR A 11 -33.08 7.03 -21.17
CA THR A 11 -31.98 6.92 -22.15
C THR A 11 -31.81 5.48 -22.60
N SER A 12 -31.66 5.26 -23.90
CA SER A 12 -31.47 3.94 -24.51
C SER A 12 -29.97 3.67 -24.72
N ILE A 13 -29.55 2.41 -24.58
CA ILE A 13 -28.17 1.98 -24.82
C ILE A 13 -28.04 1.61 -26.31
N VAL A 14 -27.11 2.25 -27.02
CA VAL A 14 -26.92 2.10 -28.47
C VAL A 14 -25.72 1.21 -28.80
N ASP A 15 -24.65 1.30 -28.01
CA ASP A 15 -23.43 0.51 -28.21
C ASP A 15 -22.82 0.16 -26.85
N THR A 16 -22.38 -1.07 -26.68
CA THR A 16 -21.70 -1.55 -25.47
C THR A 16 -20.39 -2.22 -25.86
N ARG A 17 -19.29 -1.74 -25.30
CA ARG A 17 -17.96 -2.31 -25.50
C ARG A 17 -17.24 -2.45 -24.17
N THR A 18 -16.50 -3.53 -24.01
CA THR A 18 -15.54 -3.67 -22.91
C THR A 18 -14.28 -2.90 -23.26
N THR A 19 -13.68 -2.18 -22.31
CA THR A 19 -12.39 -1.50 -22.53
C THR A 19 -11.25 -2.51 -22.67
N GLU A 20 -10.19 -2.16 -23.39
CA GLU A 20 -8.94 -2.94 -23.40
C GLU A 20 -8.47 -3.11 -21.95
N GLY A 21 -8.39 -4.37 -21.49
CA GLY A 21 -8.10 -4.72 -20.09
C GLY A 21 -9.29 -5.28 -19.28
N GLY A 22 -10.53 -5.19 -19.76
CA GLY A 22 -11.69 -5.84 -19.10
C GLY A 22 -12.22 -5.15 -17.83
N GLU A 23 -11.63 -4.02 -17.43
CA GLU A 23 -11.90 -3.35 -16.16
C GLU A 23 -13.14 -2.44 -16.19
N ALA A 24 -13.56 -2.00 -17.37
CA ALA A 24 -14.70 -1.10 -17.52
C ALA A 24 -15.56 -1.47 -18.74
N VAL A 25 -16.84 -1.14 -18.65
CA VAL A 25 -17.80 -1.24 -19.75
C VAL A 25 -18.13 0.16 -20.24
N ARG A 26 -17.74 0.46 -21.47
CA ARG A 26 -18.13 1.69 -22.18
C ARG A 26 -19.52 1.49 -22.79
N ARG A 27 -20.46 2.34 -22.42
CA ARG A 27 -21.82 2.36 -23.00
C ARG A 27 -22.11 3.69 -23.67
N ARG A 28 -22.48 3.65 -24.95
CA ARG A 28 -23.02 4.80 -25.66
C ARG A 28 -24.51 4.86 -25.44
N ARG A 29 -25.00 5.98 -24.89
CA ARG A 29 -26.40 6.21 -24.57
C ARG A 29 -26.97 7.30 -25.47
N GLU A 30 -28.25 7.18 -25.79
CA GLU A 30 -29.03 8.17 -26.53
C GLU A 30 -30.25 8.58 -25.70
N CYS A 31 -30.53 9.88 -25.64
CA CYS A 31 -31.72 10.38 -24.98
C CYS A 31 -32.97 10.16 -25.84
N ASN A 32 -34.02 9.59 -25.26
CA ASN A 32 -35.27 9.34 -25.98
C ASN A 32 -36.08 10.63 -26.25
N GLN A 33 -35.73 11.75 -25.62
CA GLN A 33 -36.41 13.04 -25.79
C GLN A 33 -35.66 13.97 -26.77
N CYS A 34 -34.39 14.28 -26.50
CA CYS A 34 -33.63 15.23 -27.33
C CYS A 34 -32.64 14.57 -28.30
N GLN A 35 -32.59 13.23 -28.37
CA GLN A 35 -31.66 12.47 -29.22
C GLN A 35 -30.17 12.72 -28.93
N PHE A 36 -29.83 13.41 -27.84
CA PHE A 36 -28.46 13.67 -27.45
C PHE A 36 -27.73 12.36 -27.10
N ARG A 37 -26.54 12.19 -27.67
CA ARG A 37 -25.70 11.00 -27.49
C ARG A 37 -24.53 11.30 -26.57
N TYR A 38 -24.32 10.46 -25.57
CA TYR A 38 -23.21 10.57 -24.63
C TYR A 38 -22.65 9.19 -24.28
N THR A 39 -21.43 9.16 -23.75
CA THR A 39 -20.76 7.92 -23.36
C THR A 39 -20.65 7.86 -21.85
N THR A 40 -20.98 6.71 -21.27
CA THR A 40 -20.77 6.43 -19.85
C THR A 40 -19.76 5.30 -19.70
N TYR A 41 -18.90 5.39 -18.70
CA TYR A 41 -17.99 4.32 -18.32
C TYR A 41 -18.51 3.72 -17.02
N GLU A 42 -18.95 2.47 -17.09
CA GLU A 42 -19.35 1.70 -15.90
C GLU A 42 -18.12 0.92 -15.44
N ARG A 43 -17.74 1.09 -14.17
CA ARG A 43 -16.67 0.33 -13.51
C ARG A 43 -17.29 -0.50 -12.40
N LYS A 44 -16.64 -1.60 -12.03
CA LYS A 44 -17.02 -2.34 -10.81
C LYS A 44 -16.77 -1.41 -9.62
N ASP A 45 -17.84 -1.08 -8.91
CA ASP A 45 -17.73 -0.39 -7.63
C ASP A 45 -17.54 -1.47 -6.55
N TRP A 46 -16.45 -1.37 -5.80
CA TRP A 46 -16.21 -2.21 -4.64
C TRP A 46 -16.39 -1.30 -3.44
N ASP A 47 -17.45 -1.52 -2.66
CA ASP A 47 -17.76 -0.67 -1.50
C ASP A 47 -16.70 -0.75 -0.36
N GLN A 48 -15.75 -1.68 -0.47
CA GLN A 48 -14.78 -2.00 0.58
C GLN A 48 -13.41 -2.35 -0.01
N LEU A 49 -12.37 -1.90 0.68
CA LEU A 49 -10.99 -2.21 0.36
C LEU A 49 -10.71 -3.71 0.41
N ARG A 50 -10.04 -4.23 -0.62
CA ARG A 50 -9.68 -5.65 -0.74
C ARG A 50 -8.18 -5.83 -0.86
N VAL A 51 -7.72 -7.04 -0.52
CA VAL A 51 -6.32 -7.44 -0.62
C VAL A 51 -6.17 -8.57 -1.62
N LYS A 52 -5.35 -8.36 -2.67
CA LYS A 52 -4.90 -9.42 -3.58
C LYS A 52 -3.68 -10.12 -2.96
N LYS A 53 -3.81 -11.42 -2.70
CA LYS A 53 -2.77 -12.28 -2.11
C LYS A 53 -1.79 -12.77 -3.19
N SER A 54 -0.67 -13.33 -2.75
CA SER A 54 0.37 -13.87 -3.64
C SER A 54 -0.10 -15.05 -4.50
N ASP A 55 -1.11 -15.80 -4.04
CA ASP A 55 -1.77 -16.88 -4.78
C ASP A 55 -2.90 -16.39 -5.70
N GLU A 56 -2.96 -15.08 -5.96
CA GLU A 56 -3.97 -14.37 -6.72
C GLU A 56 -5.39 -14.36 -6.14
N THR A 57 -5.60 -14.98 -4.98
CA THR A 57 -6.89 -14.87 -4.28
C THR A 57 -7.11 -13.45 -3.78
N THR A 58 -8.38 -13.06 -3.63
CA THR A 58 -8.75 -11.71 -3.15
C THR A 58 -9.68 -11.79 -1.94
N GLU A 59 -9.23 -11.23 -0.82
CA GLU A 59 -9.98 -11.17 0.43
C GLU A 59 -10.34 -9.72 0.81
N LEU A 60 -11.23 -9.55 1.78
CA LEU A 60 -11.48 -8.24 2.38
C LEU A 60 -10.26 -7.81 3.18
N TYR A 61 -9.97 -6.51 3.18
CA TYR A 61 -8.94 -5.95 4.04
C TYR A 61 -9.31 -6.16 5.51
N ASP A 62 -8.37 -6.70 6.29
CA ASP A 62 -8.52 -6.95 7.70
C ASP A 62 -7.33 -6.36 8.46
N LYS A 63 -7.61 -5.34 9.28
CA LYS A 63 -6.62 -4.66 10.12
C LYS A 63 -5.96 -5.63 11.09
N GLN A 64 -6.71 -6.61 11.62
CA GLN A 64 -6.22 -7.52 12.64
C GLN A 64 -5.06 -8.39 12.11
N LYS A 65 -5.13 -8.81 10.84
CA LYS A 65 -4.04 -9.57 10.20
C LYS A 65 -2.71 -8.82 10.16
N ILE A 66 -2.75 -7.50 10.02
CA ILE A 66 -1.54 -6.66 10.02
C ILE A 66 -1.01 -6.54 11.44
N HIS A 67 -1.89 -6.26 12.39
CA HIS A 67 -1.54 -6.21 13.81
C HIS A 67 -0.84 -7.49 14.25
N ASP A 68 -1.45 -8.66 14.00
CA ASP A 68 -0.93 -9.96 14.42
C ASP A 68 0.41 -10.27 13.73
N GLY A 69 0.57 -9.85 12.47
CA GLY A 69 1.83 -9.99 11.73
C GLY A 69 2.96 -9.15 12.32
N ILE A 70 2.66 -7.92 12.76
CA ILE A 70 3.62 -7.06 13.45
C ILE A 70 3.94 -7.63 14.83
N GLU A 71 2.93 -8.04 15.58
CA GLU A 71 3.06 -8.60 16.93
C GLU A 71 4.00 -9.81 16.95
N LEU A 72 3.87 -10.69 15.95
CA LEU A 72 4.77 -11.83 15.78
C LEU A 72 6.22 -11.41 15.50
N ALA A 73 6.42 -10.37 14.68
CA ALA A 73 7.76 -9.90 14.31
C ALA A 73 8.49 -9.25 15.51
N VAL A 74 7.76 -8.53 16.36
CA VAL A 74 8.30 -7.78 17.50
C VAL A 74 8.41 -8.62 18.78
N GLU A 75 8.16 -9.92 18.72
CA GLU A 75 8.20 -10.79 19.92
C GLU A 75 9.55 -10.67 20.65
N LYS A 76 9.50 -10.36 21.95
CA LYS A 76 10.69 -10.15 22.82
C LYS A 76 11.56 -8.95 22.42
N ARG A 77 11.01 -7.99 21.68
CA ARG A 77 11.64 -6.68 21.41
C ARG A 77 11.07 -5.62 22.33
N PRO A 78 11.78 -4.50 22.58
CA PRO A 78 11.32 -3.42 23.43
C PRO A 78 10.28 -2.52 22.72
N ILE A 79 9.24 -3.12 22.14
CA ILE A 79 8.17 -2.43 21.41
C ILE A 79 6.86 -2.65 22.17
N SER A 80 6.18 -1.55 22.49
CA SER A 80 4.92 -1.60 23.22
C SER A 80 3.74 -1.96 22.31
N SER A 81 2.68 -2.55 22.88
CA SER A 81 1.43 -2.81 22.14
C SER A 81 0.77 -1.53 21.61
N GLY A 82 0.98 -0.40 22.29
CA GLY A 82 0.54 0.91 21.82
C GLY A 82 1.20 1.31 20.49
N GLN A 83 2.52 1.13 20.38
CA GLN A 83 3.26 1.38 19.13
C GLN A 83 2.81 0.44 18.01
N ILE A 84 2.56 -0.85 18.29
CA ILE A 84 2.02 -1.79 17.30
C ILE A 84 0.67 -1.29 16.75
N THR A 85 -0.20 -0.82 17.65
CA THR A 85 -1.52 -0.30 17.29
C THR A 85 -1.40 0.94 16.42
N GLU A 86 -0.53 1.87 16.79
CA GLU A 86 -0.25 3.11 16.05
C GLU A 86 0.23 2.82 14.62
N ILE A 87 1.27 1.99 14.46
CA ILE A 87 1.79 1.54 13.16
C ILE A 87 0.66 0.93 12.32
N THR A 88 -0.17 0.08 12.93
CA THR A 88 -1.27 -0.59 12.23
C THR A 88 -2.33 0.41 11.76
N ASP A 89 -2.65 1.42 12.57
CA ASP A 89 -3.60 2.49 12.24
C ASP A 89 -3.08 3.38 11.11
N GLU A 90 -1.82 3.77 11.16
CA GLU A 90 -1.17 4.55 10.10
C GLU A 90 -1.19 3.81 8.76
N ILE A 91 -0.81 2.53 8.75
CA ILE A 91 -0.84 1.71 7.55
C ILE A 91 -2.27 1.59 7.04
N THR A 92 -3.25 1.40 7.93
CA THR A 92 -4.66 1.32 7.54
C THR A 92 -5.15 2.62 6.92
N ALA A 93 -4.77 3.77 7.48
CA ALA A 93 -5.10 5.07 6.92
C ALA A 93 -4.43 5.26 5.54
N GLU A 94 -3.17 4.89 5.41
CA GLU A 94 -2.42 4.91 4.14
C GLU A 94 -3.10 4.03 3.08
N MET A 95 -3.48 2.81 3.41
CA MET A 95 -4.15 1.90 2.48
C MET A 95 -5.49 2.47 2.00
N LYS A 96 -6.27 3.08 2.91
CA LYS A 96 -7.56 3.69 2.58
C LYS A 96 -7.46 5.01 1.81
N ALA A 97 -6.35 5.73 1.95
CA ALA A 97 -6.12 6.98 1.24
C ALA A 97 -5.72 6.78 -0.22
N ARG A 98 -5.35 5.55 -0.62
CA ARG A 98 -5.07 5.22 -2.01
C ARG A 98 -6.36 5.21 -2.83
N ASP A 99 -6.27 5.67 -4.09
CA ASP A 99 -7.37 5.63 -5.07
C ASP A 99 -7.56 4.21 -5.67
N GLU A 100 -7.15 3.18 -4.93
CA GLU A 100 -7.15 1.78 -5.35
C GLU A 100 -8.06 0.95 -4.44
N GLN A 101 -9.01 0.22 -5.03
CA GLN A 101 -9.92 -0.65 -4.28
C GLN A 101 -9.35 -2.04 -3.98
N ILE A 102 -8.30 -2.46 -4.68
CA ILE A 102 -7.64 -3.75 -4.52
C ILE A 102 -6.14 -3.49 -4.37
N ILE A 103 -5.61 -3.75 -3.18
CA ILE A 103 -4.19 -3.55 -2.86
C ILE A 103 -3.49 -4.91 -2.79
N GLY A 104 -2.27 -4.99 -3.32
CA GLY A 104 -1.46 -6.21 -3.20
C GLY A 104 -0.99 -6.44 -1.77
N SER A 105 -0.98 -7.69 -1.30
CA SER A 105 -0.43 -8.04 0.02
C SER A 105 1.05 -7.65 0.16
N LYS A 106 1.80 -7.66 -0.95
CA LYS A 106 3.19 -7.17 -0.99
C LYS A 106 3.30 -5.68 -0.69
N THR A 107 2.35 -4.87 -1.16
CA THR A 107 2.31 -3.42 -0.89
C THR A 107 2.08 -3.15 0.60
N ILE A 108 1.16 -3.89 1.22
CA ILE A 108 0.92 -3.81 2.67
C ILE A 108 2.18 -4.25 3.44
N GLY A 109 2.78 -5.37 3.06
CA GLY A 109 3.99 -5.88 3.68
C GLY A 109 5.17 -4.90 3.58
N ALA A 110 5.35 -4.26 2.43
CA ALA A 110 6.39 -3.23 2.27
C ALA A 110 6.15 -2.03 3.20
N ALA A 111 4.90 -1.56 3.32
CA ALA A 111 4.55 -0.44 4.21
C ALA A 111 4.79 -0.77 5.70
N VAL A 112 4.53 -2.02 6.12
CA VAL A 112 4.87 -2.50 7.46
C VAL A 112 6.38 -2.58 7.65
N ALA A 113 7.08 -3.14 6.67
CA ALA A 113 8.53 -3.32 6.75
C ALA A 113 9.26 -1.98 6.88
N GLU A 114 8.83 -0.94 6.16
CA GLU A 114 9.42 0.39 6.28
C GLU A 114 9.34 0.93 7.72
N ARG A 115 8.15 0.88 8.33
CA ARG A 115 7.94 1.34 9.71
C ARG A 115 8.72 0.50 10.72
N LEU A 116 8.81 -0.81 10.51
CA LEU A 116 9.62 -1.66 11.38
C LEU A 116 11.12 -1.39 11.22
N ARG A 117 11.60 -1.03 10.02
CA ARG A 117 13.02 -0.70 9.81
C ARG A 117 13.45 0.50 10.65
N GLU A 118 12.60 1.52 10.74
CA GLU A 118 12.85 2.71 11.55
C GLU A 118 12.82 2.44 13.07
N ILE A 119 12.02 1.46 13.51
CA ILE A 119 11.80 1.18 14.93
C ILE A 119 12.77 0.14 15.48
N ASP A 120 12.93 -0.98 14.79
CA ASP A 120 13.77 -2.10 15.23
C ASP A 120 14.16 -3.00 14.05
N GLN A 121 15.45 -2.99 13.71
CA GLN A 121 15.98 -3.77 12.59
C GLN A 121 15.78 -5.29 12.75
N VAL A 122 15.78 -5.83 13.97
CA VAL A 122 15.57 -7.26 14.20
C VAL A 122 14.11 -7.64 13.91
N ALA A 123 13.16 -6.81 14.34
CA ALA A 123 11.75 -6.96 14.00
C ALA A 123 11.53 -6.84 12.48
N PHE A 124 12.19 -5.87 11.83
CA PHE A 124 12.17 -5.74 10.38
C PHE A 124 12.63 -7.02 9.67
N VAL A 125 13.80 -7.56 10.02
CA VAL A 125 14.34 -8.81 9.45
C VAL A 125 13.33 -9.94 9.61
N ARG A 126 12.81 -10.14 10.84
CA ARG A 126 11.83 -11.20 11.12
C ARG A 126 10.57 -11.07 10.30
N PHE A 127 10.04 -9.84 10.19
CA PHE A 127 8.85 -9.58 9.40
C PHE A 127 9.08 -9.91 7.92
N VAL A 128 10.18 -9.41 7.35
CA VAL A 128 10.57 -9.61 5.96
C VAL A 128 10.80 -11.09 5.64
N SER A 129 11.40 -11.86 6.55
CA SER A 129 11.59 -13.31 6.40
C SER A 129 10.27 -14.06 6.16
N VAL A 130 9.19 -13.66 6.83
CA VAL A 130 7.90 -14.35 6.72
C VAL A 130 7.11 -13.89 5.50
N TYR A 131 6.99 -12.58 5.24
CA TYR A 131 6.08 -12.13 4.19
C TYR A 131 6.64 -12.24 2.77
N ARG A 132 7.97 -12.18 2.57
CA ARG A 132 8.57 -12.36 1.24
C ARG A 132 8.62 -13.83 0.81
N GLY A 133 8.53 -14.76 1.77
CA GLY A 133 8.46 -16.19 1.47
C GLY A 133 9.69 -16.70 0.71
N TYR A 134 10.88 -16.30 1.18
CA TYR A 134 12.14 -16.70 0.55
C TYR A 134 12.21 -18.22 0.37
N SER A 135 12.53 -18.63 -0.85
CA SER A 135 12.67 -20.05 -1.20
C SER A 135 14.11 -20.52 -1.02
N ASP A 136 15.06 -19.59 -1.09
CA ASP A 136 16.50 -19.82 -1.01
C ASP A 136 17.10 -19.02 0.16
N PRO A 137 17.86 -19.67 1.07
CA PRO A 137 18.64 -18.97 2.10
C PRO A 137 19.56 -17.87 1.56
N ALA A 138 20.03 -17.95 0.31
CA ALA A 138 20.87 -16.90 -0.30
C ALA A 138 20.12 -15.56 -0.42
N GLU A 139 18.84 -15.57 -0.82
CA GLU A 139 18.01 -14.36 -0.92
C GLU A 139 17.83 -13.67 0.45
N PHE A 140 17.91 -14.44 1.53
CA PHE A 140 17.85 -13.90 2.88
C PHE A 140 19.17 -13.22 3.29
N VAL A 141 20.31 -13.76 2.85
CA VAL A 141 21.63 -13.15 3.09
C VAL A 141 21.74 -11.80 2.40
N ASP A 142 21.28 -11.69 1.15
CA ASP A 142 21.29 -10.41 0.41
C ASP A 142 20.54 -9.30 1.18
N VAL A 143 19.41 -9.64 1.79
CA VAL A 143 18.63 -8.69 2.60
C VAL A 143 19.33 -8.33 3.90
N LEU A 144 20.07 -9.25 4.51
CA LEU A 144 20.90 -8.92 5.68
C LEU A 144 22.05 -8.00 5.28
N ASP A 145 22.69 -8.25 4.13
CA ASP A 145 23.77 -7.42 3.62
C ASP A 145 23.30 -6.00 3.29
N ASP A 146 22.11 -5.84 2.70
CA ASP A 146 21.48 -4.53 2.46
C ASP A 146 21.29 -3.74 3.77
N ILE A 147 20.82 -4.40 4.84
CA ILE A 147 20.62 -3.75 6.15
C ILE A 147 21.96 -3.33 6.75
N LEU A 148 22.96 -4.21 6.70
CA LEU A 148 24.30 -3.93 7.23
C LEU A 148 24.99 -2.80 6.45
N ALA A 149 24.73 -2.69 5.14
CA ALA A 149 25.23 -1.59 4.32
C ALA A 149 24.57 -0.25 4.67
N ASP A 150 23.27 -0.21 4.93
CA ASP A 150 22.56 0.99 5.41
C ASP A 150 23.10 1.46 6.79
N GLU A 151 23.46 0.54 7.69
CA GLU A 151 24.13 0.89 8.95
C GLU A 151 25.53 1.50 8.74
N ALA A 152 26.29 0.98 7.77
CA ALA A 152 27.62 1.50 7.43
C ALA A 152 27.55 2.92 6.85
N LEU A 153 26.47 3.26 6.13
CA LEU A 153 26.25 4.61 5.58
C LEU A 153 25.81 5.59 6.67
N SER A 154 24.83 5.21 7.50
CA SER A 154 24.33 6.07 8.59
C SER A 154 25.37 6.36 9.69
N SER A 155 26.29 5.43 9.94
CA SER A 155 27.42 5.65 10.87
C SER A 155 28.43 6.68 10.33
N SER A 156 28.66 6.72 9.01
CA SER A 156 29.60 7.66 8.38
C SER A 156 29.12 9.12 8.35
N GLU A 157 27.81 9.36 8.36
CA GLU A 157 27.23 10.71 8.41
C GLU A 157 27.32 11.32 9.83
N SER A 158 27.29 10.48 10.88
CA SER A 158 27.37 10.91 12.28
C SER A 158 28.74 11.43 12.72
N ASP A 159 29.81 11.03 12.03
CA ASP A 159 31.19 11.47 12.33
C ASP A 159 31.53 12.84 11.70
N THR A 160 30.78 13.30 10.71
CA THR A 160 31.08 14.57 10.01
C THR A 160 30.59 15.80 10.78
N ASP A 161 29.59 15.66 11.66
CA ASP A 161 28.98 16.78 12.38
C ASP A 161 29.75 17.19 13.67
N GLN A 162 30.68 16.36 14.15
CA GLN A 162 31.53 16.70 15.30
C GLN A 162 32.73 17.59 14.93
N ALA A 163 33.07 17.72 13.64
CA ALA A 163 34.19 18.55 13.20
C ALA A 163 33.89 20.05 13.19
N HIS A 164 32.61 20.47 13.15
CA HIS A 164 32.25 21.89 13.00
C HIS A 164 31.89 22.64 14.30
N THR A 165 31.86 21.99 15.45
CA THR A 165 31.52 22.65 16.73
C THR A 165 32.72 23.05 17.59
N SER A 166 33.97 22.73 17.18
CA SER A 166 35.17 23.05 17.97
C SER A 166 35.82 24.42 17.70
N GLU A 167 35.42 25.15 16.65
CA GLU A 167 36.02 26.46 16.31
C GLU A 167 35.32 27.68 16.93
N ALA A 168 34.22 27.48 17.68
CA ALA A 168 33.42 28.60 18.22
C ALA A 168 33.78 29.04 19.65
N ASN A 169 34.79 28.45 20.31
CA ASN A 169 35.09 28.74 21.72
C ASN A 169 36.41 29.47 21.99
N ASN A 170 36.87 30.27 21.02
CA ASN A 170 38.03 31.14 21.22
C ASN A 170 37.79 32.55 20.66
N ARG A 171 36.87 33.30 21.28
CA ARG A 171 36.77 34.76 21.19
C ARG A 171 36.15 35.36 22.44
#